data_AF-A0A1G2YLC2-F1
#
_entry.id   AF-A0A1G2YLC2-F1
#
_cell.length_a   1.000
_cell.length_b   1.000
_cell.length_c   1.000
_cell.angle_alpha   90.00
_cell.angle_beta   90.00
_cell.angle_gamma   90.00
#
_symmetry.space_group_name_H-M   'P 1'
#
loop_
_entity.id
_entity.type
_entity.pdbx_description
1 polymer ?
#
loop_
_entity_poly.entity_id
_entity_poly.type
_entity_poly.pdbx_seq_one_letter_code
_entity_poly.pdbx_strand_id
1 'polypeptide(L)'
;MNISKERKFLTIILIFYWVGIFFATHIPVPDWTRKMGVSDKIMHFAAYFVLMLLLWLSANFEKKADWKKIRAWLLMGIAAVYAVFDEGSQYFIKGRSADLYDLLTNLLGVGAAMVLVTILAGRHTAMIPFAVCPLFLPGLVRSKLIPQETIIEIAVYGMVFAVITIAWIRYISSVRKLDVKKVGHIPIFLGGPAAILAIVKIYAVFTNKPMEAAAILIAFAAIIITVFIWYLAAKQRSAT
;
A
#
# COMPACT_ATOMS: atom_id res chain seq x y z
N MET A 1 -29.22 2.08 -0.53
CA MET A 1 -28.35 0.92 -0.25
C MET A 1 -27.21 1.38 0.66
N ASN A 2 -27.17 0.92 1.93
CA ASN A 2 -26.13 1.36 2.87
C ASN A 2 -24.75 0.82 2.48
N ILE A 3 -23.77 1.72 2.36
CA ILE A 3 -22.37 1.37 2.09
C ILE A 3 -21.75 0.78 3.37
N SER A 4 -21.05 -0.35 3.27
CA SER A 4 -20.36 -0.98 4.42
C SER A 4 -19.28 -0.06 5.00
N LYS A 5 -18.91 -0.26 6.28
CA LYS A 5 -17.89 0.56 6.95
C LYS A 5 -16.54 0.49 6.22
N GLU A 6 -16.17 -0.69 5.75
CA GLU A 6 -14.97 -0.94 4.96
C GLU A 6 -14.98 -0.13 3.67
N ARG A 7 -16.08 -0.17 2.92
CA ARG A 7 -16.21 0.57 1.68
C ARG A 7 -16.16 2.07 1.90
N LYS A 8 -16.79 2.60 2.96
CA LYS A 8 -16.70 4.02 3.32
C LYS A 8 -15.25 4.42 3.61
N PHE A 9 -14.56 3.65 4.44
CA PHE A 9 -13.17 3.90 4.79
C PHE A 9 -12.25 3.84 3.56
N LEU A 10 -12.40 2.83 2.71
CA LEU A 10 -11.64 2.68 1.47
C LEU A 10 -11.96 3.77 0.44
N THR A 11 -13.18 4.29 0.42
CA THR A 11 -13.55 5.43 -0.42
C THR A 11 -12.81 6.69 0.02
N ILE A 12 -12.69 6.92 1.32
CA ILE A 12 -11.90 8.04 1.86
C ILE A 12 -10.44 7.89 1.46
N ILE A 13 -9.84 6.71 1.65
CA ILE A 13 -8.46 6.43 1.23
C ILE A 13 -8.29 6.66 -0.27
N LEU A 14 -9.21 6.15 -1.09
CA LEU A 14 -9.20 6.34 -2.53
C LEU A 14 -9.18 7.83 -2.89
N ILE A 15 -10.04 8.65 -2.29
CA ILE A 15 -10.09 10.09 -2.58
C ILE A 15 -8.75 10.75 -2.27
N PHE A 16 -8.19 10.53 -1.08
CA PHE A 16 -6.89 11.11 -0.73
C PHE A 16 -5.76 10.61 -1.62
N TYR A 17 -5.77 9.31 -1.95
CA TYR A 17 -4.76 8.71 -2.82
C TYR A 17 -4.83 9.27 -4.25
N TRP A 18 -6.05 9.40 -4.79
CA TRP A 18 -6.28 9.90 -6.13
C TRP A 18 -5.91 11.39 -6.24
N VAL A 19 -6.31 12.20 -5.26
CA VAL A 19 -5.88 13.60 -5.15
C VAL A 19 -4.35 13.69 -5.04
N GLY A 20 -3.73 12.81 -4.24
CA GLY A 20 -2.28 12.72 -4.11
C GLY A 20 -1.57 12.41 -5.43
N ILE A 21 -2.04 11.41 -6.20
CA ILE A 21 -1.51 11.10 -7.53
C ILE A 21 -1.68 12.30 -8.46
N PHE A 22 -2.87 12.91 -8.50
CA PHE A 22 -3.13 14.06 -9.35
C PHE A 22 -2.12 15.18 -9.09
N PHE A 23 -1.90 15.58 -7.85
CA PHE A 23 -0.87 16.59 -7.55
C PHE A 23 0.54 16.09 -7.86
N ALA A 24 0.85 14.83 -7.57
CA ALA A 24 2.16 14.26 -7.83
C ALA A 24 2.49 14.23 -9.33
N THR A 25 1.51 14.10 -10.22
CA THR A 25 1.68 14.12 -11.68
C THR A 25 1.58 15.53 -12.27
N HIS A 26 0.94 16.46 -11.56
CA HIS A 26 0.70 17.83 -12.04
C HIS A 26 1.70 18.87 -11.55
N ILE A 27 2.88 18.43 -11.12
CA ILE A 27 4.04 19.28 -10.80
C ILE A 27 5.25 18.89 -11.63
N PRO A 28 6.22 19.80 -11.88
CA PRO A 28 7.50 19.44 -12.47
C PRO A 28 8.13 18.28 -11.69
N VAL A 29 8.75 17.33 -12.38
CA VAL A 29 9.32 16.12 -11.75
C VAL A 29 10.30 16.52 -10.65
N PRO A 30 9.99 16.26 -9.36
CA PRO A 30 10.84 16.69 -8.27
C PRO A 30 12.15 15.89 -8.22
N ASP A 31 13.27 16.52 -7.86
CA ASP A 31 14.59 15.86 -7.82
C ASP A 31 14.63 14.62 -6.92
N TRP A 32 13.84 14.59 -5.86
CA TRP A 32 13.81 13.46 -4.93
C TRP A 32 13.31 12.18 -5.60
N THR A 33 12.40 12.27 -6.58
CA THR A 33 11.86 11.09 -7.29
C THR A 33 12.97 10.28 -7.96
N ARG A 34 13.88 10.96 -8.65
CA ARG A 34 15.08 10.36 -9.28
C ARG A 34 16.04 9.79 -8.23
N LYS A 35 16.19 10.48 -7.10
CA LYS A 35 17.07 10.05 -6.00
C LYS A 35 16.55 8.82 -5.27
N MET A 36 15.26 8.46 -5.39
CA MET A 36 14.72 7.23 -4.80
C MET A 36 15.39 5.95 -5.33
N GLY A 37 16.02 6.00 -6.51
CA GLY A 37 16.58 4.81 -7.17
C GLY A 37 15.48 3.79 -7.49
N VAL A 38 14.32 4.28 -7.90
CA VAL A 38 13.20 3.50 -8.44
C VAL A 38 12.98 4.00 -9.87
N SER A 39 12.84 3.09 -10.83
CA SER A 39 12.58 3.52 -12.20
C SER A 39 11.22 4.19 -12.28
N ASP A 40 11.15 5.17 -13.18
CA ASP A 40 9.92 5.90 -13.46
C ASP A 40 8.75 4.96 -13.81
N LYS A 41 9.02 3.94 -14.63
CA LYS A 41 8.04 2.90 -14.98
C LYS A 41 7.55 2.10 -13.76
N ILE A 42 8.41 1.78 -12.78
CA ILE A 42 7.93 1.11 -11.55
C ILE A 42 7.01 2.04 -10.75
N MET A 43 7.30 3.34 -10.70
CA MET A 43 6.44 4.32 -10.02
C MET A 43 5.07 4.44 -10.68
N HIS A 44 5.04 4.57 -12.01
CA HIS A 44 3.81 4.59 -12.82
C HIS A 44 2.97 3.33 -12.63
N PHE A 45 3.61 2.15 -12.75
CA PHE A 45 2.93 0.87 -12.56
C PHE A 45 2.33 0.75 -11.16
N ALA A 46 3.12 1.04 -10.12
CA ALA A 46 2.69 0.92 -8.73
C ALA A 46 1.58 1.91 -8.38
N ALA A 47 1.66 3.14 -8.89
CA ALA A 47 0.65 4.16 -8.67
C ALA A 47 -0.72 3.72 -9.21
N TYR A 48 -0.77 3.28 -10.47
CA TYR A 48 -2.00 2.85 -11.10
C TYR A 48 -2.51 1.48 -10.62
N PHE A 49 -1.59 0.59 -10.22
CA PHE A 49 -1.95 -0.67 -9.56
C PHE A 49 -2.71 -0.41 -8.24
N VAL A 50 -2.16 0.44 -7.36
CA VAL A 50 -2.81 0.76 -6.08
C VAL A 50 -4.11 1.56 -6.31
N LEU A 51 -4.12 2.50 -7.26
CA LEU A 51 -5.32 3.26 -7.62
C LEU A 51 -6.46 2.32 -8.03
N MET A 52 -6.20 1.38 -8.93
CA MET A 52 -7.21 0.44 -9.41
C MET A 52 -7.66 -0.53 -8.31
N LEU A 53 -6.76 -0.98 -7.44
CA LEU A 53 -7.14 -1.79 -6.26
C LEU A 53 -8.08 -1.04 -5.32
N LEU A 54 -7.78 0.22 -4.99
CA LEU A 54 -8.62 1.05 -4.14
C LEU A 54 -9.97 1.35 -4.79
N LEU A 55 -9.98 1.61 -6.10
CA LEU A 55 -11.19 1.80 -6.89
C LEU A 55 -12.07 0.54 -6.86
N TRP A 56 -11.48 -0.64 -7.04
CA TRP A 56 -12.22 -1.90 -6.93
C TRP A 56 -12.77 -2.12 -5.52
N LEU A 57 -11.94 -1.97 -4.48
CA LEU A 57 -12.30 -2.28 -3.11
C LEU A 57 -13.35 -1.32 -2.54
N SER A 58 -13.31 -0.03 -2.92
CA SER A 58 -14.35 0.95 -2.55
C SER A 58 -15.70 0.62 -3.20
N ALA A 59 -15.70 0.13 -4.45
CA ALA A 59 -16.90 -0.24 -5.18
C ALA A 59 -17.46 -1.62 -4.78
N ASN A 60 -16.59 -2.63 -4.60
CA ASN A 60 -16.92 -4.05 -4.51
C ASN A 60 -16.06 -4.82 -3.51
N PHE A 61 -15.90 -4.32 -2.28
CA PHE A 61 -15.02 -4.94 -1.27
C PHE A 61 -15.08 -6.48 -1.24
N GLU A 62 -16.26 -7.08 -1.07
CA GLU A 62 -16.40 -8.53 -0.87
C GLU A 62 -16.39 -9.38 -2.15
N LYS A 63 -16.38 -8.77 -3.34
CA LYS A 63 -16.58 -9.51 -4.60
C LYS A 63 -15.30 -9.56 -5.43
N LYS A 64 -15.07 -10.71 -6.05
CA LYS A 64 -14.09 -10.84 -7.14
C LYS A 64 -14.59 -10.13 -8.39
N ALA A 65 -13.67 -9.75 -9.27
CA ALA A 65 -14.03 -9.24 -10.58
C ALA A 65 -14.73 -10.33 -11.40
N ASP A 66 -15.86 -9.95 -11.99
CA ASP A 66 -16.65 -10.80 -12.88
C ASP A 66 -16.71 -10.11 -14.24
N TRP A 67 -15.92 -10.62 -15.18
CA TRP A 67 -15.77 -10.07 -16.52
C TRP A 67 -17.04 -10.17 -17.37
N LYS A 68 -18.05 -10.93 -16.94
CA LYS A 68 -19.37 -10.95 -17.58
C LYS A 68 -20.22 -9.74 -17.20
N LYS A 69 -19.84 -9.00 -16.15
CA LYS A 69 -20.58 -7.84 -15.65
C LYS A 69 -19.95 -6.54 -16.10
N ILE A 70 -20.80 -5.62 -16.57
CA ILE A 70 -20.40 -4.29 -17.03
C ILE A 70 -19.58 -3.51 -15.99
N ARG A 71 -19.80 -3.75 -14.69
CA ARG A 71 -19.08 -3.06 -13.62
C ARG A 71 -17.56 -3.24 -13.67
N ALA A 72 -17.06 -4.43 -14.03
CA ALA A 72 -15.62 -4.65 -14.14
C ALA A 72 -15.01 -3.78 -15.23
N TRP A 73 -15.66 -3.75 -16.39
CA TRP A 73 -15.28 -2.92 -17.53
C TRP A 73 -15.42 -1.42 -17.25
N LEU A 74 -16.46 -1.00 -16.54
CA LEU A 74 -16.64 0.40 -16.16
C LEU A 74 -15.53 0.90 -15.24
N LEU A 75 -15.18 0.15 -14.19
CA LEU A 75 -14.12 0.57 -13.26
C LEU A 75 -12.75 0.58 -13.93
N MET A 76 -12.46 -0.44 -14.77
CA MET A 76 -11.23 -0.48 -15.56
C MET A 76 -11.19 0.68 -16.58
N GLY A 77 -12.32 0.97 -17.23
CA GLY A 77 -12.47 2.08 -18.17
C GLY A 77 -12.26 3.44 -17.49
N ILE A 78 -12.80 3.64 -16.29
CA ILE A 78 -12.57 4.86 -15.49
C ILE A 78 -11.08 5.05 -15.22
N ALA A 79 -10.37 4.00 -14.77
CA ALA A 79 -8.95 4.08 -14.50
C ALA A 79 -8.11 4.30 -15.78
N ALA A 80 -8.50 3.68 -16.90
CA ALA A 80 -7.83 3.84 -18.19
C ALA A 80 -8.04 5.23 -18.79
N VAL A 81 -9.27 5.76 -18.74
CA VAL A 81 -9.57 7.14 -19.18
C VAL A 81 -8.82 8.14 -18.32
N TYR A 82 -8.77 7.91 -16.99
CA TYR A 82 -7.95 8.73 -16.10
C TYR A 82 -6.47 8.65 -16.47
N ALA A 83 -5.91 7.48 -16.78
CA ALA A 83 -4.52 7.33 -17.22
C ALA A 83 -4.20 8.14 -18.49
N VAL A 84 -5.11 8.14 -19.48
CA VAL A 84 -4.97 8.93 -20.69
C VAL A 84 -5.03 10.42 -20.39
N PHE A 85 -5.97 10.85 -19.53
CA PHE A 85 -6.09 12.25 -19.12
C PHE A 85 -4.84 12.72 -18.36
N ASP A 86 -4.37 11.93 -17.40
CA ASP A 86 -3.23 12.22 -16.54
C ASP A 86 -1.91 12.26 -17.31
N GLU A 87 -1.70 11.37 -18.29
CA GLU A 87 -0.51 11.43 -19.14
C GLU A 87 -0.61 12.54 -20.20
N GLY A 88 -1.80 12.74 -20.76
CA GLY A 88 -2.06 13.79 -21.74
C GLY A 88 -1.91 15.20 -21.15
N SER A 89 -2.35 15.41 -19.90
CA SER A 89 -2.24 16.71 -19.23
C SER A 89 -0.81 17.07 -18.89
N GLN A 90 0.09 16.08 -18.71
CA GLN A 90 1.52 16.30 -18.48
C GLN A 90 2.22 17.02 -19.63
N TYR A 91 1.68 16.96 -20.86
CA TYR A 91 2.16 17.76 -21.99
C TYR A 91 2.18 19.27 -21.67
N PHE A 92 1.24 19.76 -20.85
CA PHE A 92 1.13 21.17 -20.50
C PHE A 92 2.01 21.56 -19.29
N ILE A 93 2.73 20.62 -18.69
CA ILE A 93 3.49 20.84 -17.46
C ILE A 93 4.98 20.92 -17.79
N LYS A 94 5.58 22.08 -17.51
CA LYS A 94 7.00 22.31 -17.75
C LYS A 94 7.85 21.30 -16.96
N GLY A 95 8.78 20.65 -17.66
CA GLY A 95 9.67 19.65 -17.06
C GLY A 95 9.07 18.24 -17.01
N ARG A 96 7.92 18.03 -17.63
CA ARG A 96 7.34 16.71 -17.93
C ARG A 96 7.28 16.48 -19.43
N SER A 97 7.15 15.21 -19.80
CA SER A 97 6.86 14.77 -21.16
C SER A 97 5.69 13.83 -21.10
N ALA A 98 4.68 14.04 -21.94
CA ALA A 98 3.68 13.00 -22.18
C ALA A 98 4.36 11.85 -22.91
N ASP A 99 4.47 10.69 -22.26
CA ASP A 99 5.14 9.50 -22.77
C ASP A 99 4.14 8.35 -22.93
N LEU A 100 4.06 7.83 -24.15
CA LEU A 100 3.26 6.65 -24.45
C LEU A 100 3.68 5.44 -23.60
N TYR A 101 4.97 5.30 -23.29
CA TYR A 101 5.44 4.20 -22.44
C TYR A 101 5.00 4.37 -20.99
N ASP A 102 4.81 5.59 -20.48
CA ASP A 102 4.20 5.82 -19.17
C ASP A 102 2.72 5.50 -19.17
N LEU A 103 1.98 5.90 -20.21
CA LEU A 103 0.60 5.49 -20.38
C LEU A 103 0.45 3.97 -20.41
N LEU A 104 1.27 3.27 -21.20
CA LEU A 104 1.26 1.81 -21.25
C LEU A 104 1.56 1.20 -19.88
N THR A 105 2.50 1.78 -19.15
CA THR A 105 2.87 1.31 -17.81
C THR A 105 1.75 1.53 -16.78
N ASN A 106 1.05 2.66 -16.87
CA ASN A 106 -0.16 2.93 -16.07
C ASN A 106 -1.24 1.87 -16.37
N LEU A 107 -1.50 1.59 -17.64
CA LEU A 107 -2.48 0.58 -18.06
C LEU A 107 -2.09 -0.85 -17.63
N LEU A 108 -0.79 -1.18 -17.63
CA LEU A 108 -0.30 -2.45 -17.08
C LEU A 108 -0.56 -2.55 -15.57
N GLY A 109 -0.38 -1.44 -14.82
CA GLY A 109 -0.73 -1.38 -13.40
C GLY A 109 -2.23 -1.63 -13.16
N VAL A 110 -3.09 -0.97 -13.95
CA VAL A 110 -4.55 -1.20 -13.93
C VAL A 110 -4.89 -2.66 -14.25
N GLY A 111 -4.32 -3.22 -15.31
CA GLY A 111 -4.54 -4.61 -15.72
C GLY A 111 -4.10 -5.61 -14.66
N ALA A 112 -2.92 -5.44 -14.07
CA ALA A 112 -2.41 -6.30 -13.01
C ALA A 112 -3.31 -6.27 -11.76
N ALA A 113 -3.82 -5.10 -11.37
CA ALA A 113 -4.78 -4.98 -10.29
C ALA A 113 -6.09 -5.71 -10.62
N MET A 114 -6.59 -5.60 -11.86
CA MET A 114 -7.79 -6.29 -12.32
C MET A 114 -7.64 -7.82 -12.33
N VAL A 115 -6.50 -8.35 -12.75
CA VAL A 115 -6.17 -9.78 -12.63
C VAL A 115 -6.18 -10.20 -11.17
N LEU A 116 -5.55 -9.41 -10.29
CA LEU A 116 -5.51 -9.71 -8.86
C LEU A 116 -6.90 -9.79 -8.23
N VAL A 117 -7.79 -8.83 -8.53
CA VAL A 117 -9.16 -8.84 -7.99
C VAL A 117 -10.06 -9.89 -8.65
N THR A 118 -9.65 -10.47 -9.78
CA THR A 118 -10.31 -11.66 -10.35
C THR A 118 -10.01 -12.91 -9.50
N ILE A 119 -8.83 -12.97 -8.87
CA ILE A 119 -8.37 -14.13 -8.10
C ILE A 119 -8.72 -13.98 -6.62
N LEU A 120 -8.56 -12.78 -6.06
CA LEU A 120 -8.72 -12.46 -4.64
C LEU A 120 -9.88 -11.48 -4.42
N ALA A 121 -10.54 -11.58 -3.27
CA ALA A 121 -11.60 -10.65 -2.85
C ALA A 121 -11.42 -10.20 -1.40
N GLY A 122 -12.10 -9.11 -1.06
CA GLY A 122 -12.24 -8.66 0.32
C GLY A 122 -10.92 -8.37 0.97
N ARG A 123 -10.75 -8.96 2.16
CA ARG A 123 -9.62 -8.71 3.03
C ARG A 123 -8.29 -9.22 2.45
N HIS A 124 -8.31 -10.23 1.58
CA HIS A 124 -7.10 -10.72 0.91
C HIS A 124 -6.50 -9.65 0.01
N THR A 125 -7.34 -9.07 -0.86
CA THR A 125 -6.95 -7.99 -1.75
C THR A 125 -6.55 -6.73 -0.97
N ALA A 126 -7.30 -6.40 0.08
CA ALA A 126 -7.02 -5.22 0.91
C ALA A 126 -5.68 -5.31 1.67
N MET A 127 -5.14 -6.53 1.88
CA MET A 127 -3.83 -6.72 2.53
C MET A 127 -2.65 -6.47 1.56
N ILE A 128 -2.87 -6.49 0.24
CA ILE A 128 -1.80 -6.39 -0.76
C ILE A 128 -1.01 -5.07 -0.66
N PRO A 129 -1.64 -3.88 -0.56
CA PRO A 129 -0.88 -2.64 -0.38
C PRO A 129 0.00 -2.64 0.87
N PHE A 130 -0.46 -3.23 1.97
CA PHE A 130 0.33 -3.34 3.21
C PHE A 130 1.56 -4.25 3.07
N ALA A 131 1.57 -5.17 2.11
CA ALA A 131 2.72 -6.01 1.81
C ALA A 131 3.70 -5.37 0.81
N VAL A 132 3.18 -4.59 -0.16
CA VAL A 132 3.98 -4.08 -1.28
C VAL A 132 4.49 -2.65 -1.06
N CYS A 133 3.65 -1.74 -0.56
CA CYS A 133 4.03 -0.33 -0.37
C CYS A 133 5.25 -0.11 0.54
N PRO A 134 5.51 -0.91 1.59
CA PRO A 134 6.69 -0.74 2.43
C PRO A 134 8.03 -0.90 1.69
N LEU A 135 8.04 -1.56 0.51
CA LEU A 135 9.23 -1.68 -0.33
C LEU A 135 9.75 -0.32 -0.84
N PHE A 136 8.91 0.71 -0.85
CA PHE A 136 9.31 2.05 -1.26
C PHE A 136 10.00 2.85 -0.14
N LEU A 137 9.90 2.43 1.13
CA LEU A 137 10.49 3.15 2.27
C LEU A 137 12.01 3.37 2.14
N PRO A 138 12.83 2.35 1.82
CA PRO A 138 14.27 2.56 1.62
C PRO A 138 14.57 3.56 0.49
N GLY A 139 13.71 3.60 -0.54
CA GLY A 139 13.82 4.58 -1.63
C GLY A 139 13.54 6.00 -1.15
N LEU A 140 12.55 6.19 -0.28
CA LEU A 140 12.25 7.50 0.32
C LEU A 140 13.40 7.99 1.22
N VAL A 141 14.03 7.10 1.99
CA VAL A 141 15.24 7.43 2.77
C VAL A 141 16.40 7.81 1.85
N ARG A 142 16.67 7.00 0.81
CA ARG A 142 17.69 7.30 -0.20
C ARG A 142 17.48 8.66 -0.87
N SER A 143 16.23 9.04 -1.11
CA SER A 143 15.88 10.32 -1.73
C SER A 143 16.07 11.54 -0.85
N LYS A 144 16.33 11.34 0.45
CA LYS A 144 16.36 12.35 1.52
C LYS A 144 15.00 12.99 1.84
N LEU A 145 13.88 12.47 1.28
CA LEU A 145 12.54 12.85 1.76
C LEU A 145 12.32 12.40 3.20
N ILE A 146 12.83 11.22 3.54
CA ILE A 146 12.96 10.77 4.92
C ILE A 146 14.43 10.98 5.28
N PRO A 147 14.77 11.89 6.21
CA PRO A 147 16.16 12.14 6.58
C PRO A 147 16.80 10.88 7.19
N GLN A 148 17.82 10.34 6.54
CA GLN A 148 18.56 9.15 6.98
C GLN A 148 19.26 9.40 8.33
N GLU A 149 19.37 8.36 9.16
CA GLU A 149 20.03 8.38 10.48
C GLU A 149 19.38 9.37 11.46
N THR A 150 18.07 9.63 11.28
CA THR A 150 17.33 10.54 12.16
C THR A 150 16.21 9.84 12.92
N ILE A 151 15.74 10.52 13.97
CA ILE A 151 14.52 10.16 14.69
C ILE A 151 13.31 10.09 13.74
N ILE A 152 13.29 10.89 12.68
CA ILE A 152 12.21 10.89 11.69
C ILE A 152 12.18 9.57 10.92
N GLU A 153 13.33 9.07 10.44
CA GLU A 153 13.41 7.76 9.78
C GLU A 153 12.87 6.67 10.70
N ILE A 154 13.40 6.60 11.92
CA ILE A 154 13.05 5.61 12.92
C ILE A 154 11.54 5.66 13.24
N ALA A 155 10.98 6.85 13.42
CA ALA A 155 9.56 7.05 13.70
C ALA A 155 8.67 6.62 12.53
N VAL A 156 9.07 6.91 11.28
CA VAL A 156 8.32 6.50 10.09
C VAL A 156 8.28 4.97 9.97
N TYR A 157 9.42 4.29 10.11
CA TYR A 157 9.45 2.82 10.09
C TYR A 157 8.60 2.22 11.22
N GLY A 158 8.72 2.74 12.46
CA GLY A 158 7.90 2.30 13.58
C GLY A 158 6.39 2.46 13.32
N MET A 159 5.97 3.64 12.84
CA MET A 159 4.56 3.92 12.54
C MET A 159 4.01 3.03 11.43
N VAL A 160 4.76 2.88 10.33
CA VAL A 160 4.35 2.02 9.19
C VAL A 160 4.18 0.58 9.64
N PHE A 161 5.14 0.04 10.40
CA PHE A 161 5.05 -1.34 10.87
C PHE A 161 3.99 -1.57 11.96
N ALA A 162 3.66 -0.55 12.76
CA ALA A 162 2.49 -0.60 13.63
C ALA A 162 1.19 -0.69 12.82
N VAL A 163 1.03 0.13 11.78
CA VAL A 163 -0.15 0.12 10.90
C VAL A 163 -0.28 -1.22 10.16
N ILE A 164 0.81 -1.75 9.60
CA ILE A 164 0.84 -3.08 8.97
C ILE A 164 0.44 -4.16 9.95
N THR A 165 0.93 -4.09 11.20
CA THR A 165 0.61 -5.06 12.24
C THR A 165 -0.87 -5.03 12.61
N ILE A 166 -1.47 -3.84 12.75
CA ILE A 166 -2.92 -3.69 12.96
C ILE A 166 -3.71 -4.29 11.80
N ALA A 167 -3.32 -3.97 10.56
CA ALA A 167 -3.96 -4.51 9.36
C ALA A 167 -3.86 -6.06 9.33
N TRP A 168 -2.68 -6.60 9.63
CA TRP A 168 -2.42 -8.04 9.68
C TRP A 168 -3.25 -8.75 10.76
N ILE A 169 -3.31 -8.22 11.98
CA ILE A 169 -4.14 -8.77 13.06
C ILE A 169 -5.60 -8.83 12.60
N ARG A 170 -6.14 -7.73 12.07
CA ARG A 170 -7.53 -7.68 11.60
C ARG A 170 -7.79 -8.62 10.43
N TYR A 171 -6.81 -8.78 9.54
CA TYR A 171 -6.88 -9.71 8.42
C TYR A 171 -6.89 -11.16 8.89
N ILE A 172 -5.84 -11.58 9.61
CA ILE A 172 -5.65 -12.98 9.97
C ILE A 172 -6.67 -13.46 11.00
N SER A 173 -7.09 -12.61 11.95
CA SER A 173 -8.19 -12.93 12.87
C SER A 173 -9.50 -13.17 12.13
N SER A 174 -9.76 -12.45 11.04
CA SER A 174 -11.00 -12.63 10.28
C SER A 174 -10.96 -13.81 9.32
N VAL A 175 -9.81 -14.03 8.66
CA VAL A 175 -9.68 -15.06 7.63
C VAL A 175 -9.45 -16.44 8.24
N ARG A 176 -8.63 -16.52 9.29
CA ARG A 176 -8.26 -17.78 9.96
C ARG A 176 -9.00 -17.99 11.29
N LYS A 177 -9.91 -17.08 11.66
CA LYS A 177 -10.66 -17.10 12.94
C LYS A 177 -9.73 -17.20 14.17
N LEU A 178 -8.53 -16.60 14.07
CA LEU A 178 -7.56 -16.60 15.16
C LEU A 178 -7.90 -15.54 16.20
N ASP A 179 -7.91 -15.96 17.47
CA ASP A 179 -8.08 -15.07 18.61
C ASP A 179 -6.71 -14.63 19.15
N VAL A 180 -6.48 -13.32 19.20
CA VAL A 180 -5.28 -12.69 19.75
C VAL A 180 -5.08 -12.99 21.24
N LYS A 181 -6.16 -13.27 21.98
CA LYS A 181 -6.11 -13.60 23.41
C LYS A 181 -5.47 -14.95 23.69
N LYS A 182 -5.43 -15.85 22.70
CA LYS A 182 -4.79 -17.16 22.85
C LYS A 182 -3.29 -17.00 22.62
N VAL A 183 -2.50 -17.17 23.68
CA VAL A 183 -1.03 -17.01 23.64
C VAL A 183 -0.39 -17.86 22.54
N GLY A 184 -0.89 -19.08 22.30
CA GLY A 184 -0.40 -19.93 21.21
C GLY A 184 -0.58 -19.37 19.79
N HIS A 185 -1.44 -18.36 19.59
CA HIS A 185 -1.61 -17.69 18.30
C HIS A 185 -0.67 -16.48 18.11
N ILE A 186 -0.06 -15.95 19.19
CA ILE A 186 0.80 -14.76 19.14
C ILE A 186 1.91 -14.88 18.08
N PRO A 187 2.60 -16.02 17.91
CA PRO A 187 3.62 -16.16 16.87
C PRO A 187 3.11 -15.86 15.46
N ILE A 188 1.85 -16.18 15.14
CA ILE A 188 1.24 -15.93 13.82
C ILE A 188 0.98 -14.42 13.62
N PHE A 189 0.60 -13.72 14.68
CA PHE A 189 0.38 -12.27 14.63
C PHE A 189 1.67 -11.48 14.46
N LEU A 190 2.78 -11.97 15.04
CA LEU A 190 4.11 -11.40 14.85
C LEU A 190 4.72 -11.75 13.48
N GLY A 191 4.49 -12.99 13.01
CA GLY A 191 5.18 -13.54 11.85
C GLY A 191 4.94 -12.80 10.54
N GLY A 192 3.70 -12.39 10.25
CA GLY A 192 3.37 -11.69 9.00
C GLY A 192 4.11 -10.35 8.84
N PRO A 193 3.94 -9.39 9.76
CA PRO A 193 4.65 -8.12 9.74
C PRO A 193 6.17 -8.28 9.81
N ALA A 194 6.68 -9.25 10.58
CA ALA A 194 8.11 -9.55 10.65
C ALA A 194 8.65 -10.07 9.31
N ALA A 195 7.89 -10.91 8.60
CA ALA A 195 8.24 -11.37 7.26
C ALA A 195 8.27 -10.20 6.26
N ILE A 196 7.29 -9.27 6.33
CA ILE A 196 7.30 -8.06 5.51
C ILE A 196 8.54 -7.21 5.81
N LEU A 197 8.90 -7.03 7.09
CA LEU A 197 10.11 -6.31 7.49
C LEU A 197 11.38 -6.94 6.91
N ALA A 198 11.48 -8.27 6.99
CA ALA A 198 12.60 -9.02 6.42
C ALA A 198 12.68 -8.83 4.89
N ILE A 199 11.55 -8.89 4.18
CA ILE A 199 11.48 -8.66 2.73
C ILE A 199 11.92 -7.23 2.39
N VAL A 200 11.46 -6.22 3.14
CA VAL A 200 11.89 -4.82 2.93
C VAL A 200 13.40 -4.68 3.13
N LYS A 201 13.97 -5.31 4.15
CA LYS A 201 15.42 -5.30 4.36
C LYS A 201 16.18 -6.00 3.24
N ILE A 202 15.72 -7.17 2.80
CA ILE A 202 16.31 -7.91 1.69
C ILE A 202 16.27 -7.06 0.42
N TYR A 203 15.12 -6.44 0.11
CA TYR A 203 14.98 -5.52 -1.02
C TYR A 203 15.92 -4.32 -0.92
N ALA A 204 16.05 -3.71 0.26
CA ALA A 204 16.94 -2.58 0.49
C ALA A 204 18.40 -2.96 0.17
N VAL A 205 18.84 -4.14 0.63
CA VAL A 205 20.19 -4.67 0.34
C VAL A 205 20.37 -4.91 -1.17
N PHE A 206 19.44 -5.62 -1.81
CA PHE A 206 19.53 -5.93 -3.25
C PHE A 206 19.52 -4.69 -4.15
N THR A 207 18.88 -3.59 -3.71
CA THR A 207 18.79 -2.34 -4.49
C THR A 207 19.77 -1.27 -4.01
N ASN A 208 20.70 -1.61 -3.13
CA ASN A 208 21.67 -0.71 -2.52
C ASN A 208 21.02 0.57 -1.96
N LYS A 209 19.98 0.38 -1.13
CA LYS A 209 19.23 1.44 -0.46
C LYS A 209 19.49 1.39 1.05
N PRO A 210 19.56 2.55 1.72
CA PRO A 210 19.81 2.60 3.16
C PRO A 210 18.61 2.05 3.94
N MET A 211 18.93 1.34 5.01
CA MET A 211 17.99 0.90 6.02
C MET A 211 18.78 0.54 7.27
N GLU A 212 18.86 1.53 8.18
CA GLU A 212 19.71 1.46 9.36
C GLU A 212 19.25 0.41 10.37
N ALA A 213 20.19 -0.13 11.13
CA ALA A 213 19.89 -1.12 12.18
C ALA A 213 18.87 -0.57 13.19
N ALA A 214 18.97 0.71 13.55
CA ALA A 214 18.02 1.37 14.47
C ALA A 214 16.59 1.38 13.91
N ALA A 215 16.41 1.65 12.61
CA ALA A 215 15.10 1.62 11.96
C ALA A 215 14.49 0.20 11.95
N ILE A 216 15.31 -0.83 11.72
CA ILE A 216 14.90 -2.24 11.78
C ILE A 216 14.46 -2.63 13.19
N LEU A 217 15.28 -2.29 14.20
CA LEU A 217 14.98 -2.59 15.60
C LEU A 217 13.67 -1.92 16.05
N ILE A 218 13.46 -0.68 15.66
CA ILE A 218 12.25 0.06 16.03
C ILE A 218 11.02 -0.44 15.27
N ALA A 219 11.14 -0.79 13.99
CA ALA A 219 10.06 -1.47 13.27
C ALA A 219 9.69 -2.79 13.95
N PHE A 220 10.67 -3.59 14.37
CA PHE A 220 10.44 -4.85 15.07
C PHE A 220 9.80 -4.66 16.45
N ALA A 221 10.29 -3.68 17.23
CA ALA A 221 9.69 -3.30 18.50
C ALA A 221 8.25 -2.83 18.34
N ALA A 222 7.96 -2.03 17.30
CA ALA A 222 6.61 -1.58 16.98
C ALA A 222 5.66 -2.74 16.67
N ILE A 223 6.12 -3.78 15.97
CA ILE A 223 5.33 -5.01 15.73
C ILE A 223 4.97 -5.66 17.08
N ILE A 224 5.96 -5.90 17.96
CA ILE A 224 5.75 -6.54 19.25
C ILE A 224 4.80 -5.73 20.14
N ILE A 225 5.07 -4.43 20.29
CA ILE A 225 4.27 -3.53 21.12
C ILE A 225 2.83 -3.47 20.60
N THR A 226 2.63 -3.40 19.29
CA THR A 226 1.29 -3.37 18.69
C THR A 226 0.51 -4.65 18.99
N VAL A 227 1.12 -5.84 18.82
CA VAL A 227 0.48 -7.12 19.17
C VAL A 227 0.15 -7.16 20.66
N PHE A 228 1.07 -6.72 21.52
CA PHE A 228 0.88 -6.72 22.97
C PHE A 228 -0.25 -5.78 23.43
N ILE A 229 -0.29 -4.54 22.92
CA ILE A 229 -1.38 -3.59 23.19
C ILE A 229 -2.72 -4.19 22.76
N TRP A 230 -2.76 -4.80 21.58
CA TRP A 230 -3.98 -5.43 21.07
C TRP A 230 -4.42 -6.62 21.92
N TYR A 231 -3.48 -7.42 22.41
CA TYR A 231 -3.73 -8.52 23.35
C TYR A 231 -4.35 -8.01 24.66
N LEU A 232 -3.75 -6.99 25.29
CA LEU A 232 -4.26 -6.40 26.53
C LEU A 232 -5.67 -5.81 26.34
N ALA A 233 -5.87 -5.04 25.27
CA ALA A 233 -7.17 -4.45 24.95
C ALA A 233 -8.26 -5.51 24.72
N ALA A 234 -7.91 -6.62 24.06
CA ALA A 234 -8.84 -7.73 23.85
C ALA A 234 -9.19 -8.45 25.17
N LYS A 235 -8.23 -8.60 26.09
CA LYS A 235 -8.45 -9.21 27.41
C LYS A 235 -9.34 -8.34 28.29
N GLN A 236 -9.16 -7.03 28.29
CA GLN A 236 -9.96 -6.10 29.09
C GLN A 236 -11.43 -6.12 28.69
N ARG A 237 -11.74 -6.15 27.38
CA ARG A 237 -13.12 -6.23 26.86
C ARG A 237 -13.88 -7.51 27.21
N SER A 238 -13.18 -8.57 27.62
CA SER A 238 -13.84 -9.81 28.10
C SER A 238 -14.07 -9.85 29.60
N ALA A 239 -13.50 -8.90 30.35
CA ALA A 239 -13.68 -8.79 31.79
C ALA A 239 -14.80 -7.81 32.20
N THR A 240 -15.35 -7.08 31.23
CA THR A 240 -16.50 -6.16 31.34
C THR A 240 -17.71 -6.75 30.67
#